data_AF-A0A811STB5-F1
#
_entry.id   AF-A0A811STB5-F1
#
_cell.length_a   1.000
_cell.length_b   1.000
_cell.length_c   1.000
_cell.angle_alpha   90.00
_cell.angle_beta   90.00
_cell.angle_gamma   90.00
#
_symmetry.space_group_name_H-M   'P 1'
#
loop_
_entity.id
_entity.type
_entity.pdbx_description
1 polymer ?
#
loop_
_entity_poly.entity_id
_entity_poly.type
_entity_poly.pdbx_seq_one_letter_code
_entity_poly.pdbx_strand_id
1 'polypeptide(L)'
;MRSLAAVSFTPLAVVLVVAGAASARFVDPPDSDVPARTHPPQIGRFAVLVYNLNRDAKLKYVGVSNSNHHPYQGGVRYKMVVTAADASAAATQYQVLVWGIPRTYQWMLLEFKKIN
;
A
#
# COMPACT_ATOMS: atom_id res chain seq x y z
N MET A 1 42.15 -65.55 -6.56
CA MET A 1 41.62 -65.09 -5.26
C MET A 1 41.68 -63.56 -5.28
N ARG A 2 40.68 -62.89 -5.87
CA ARG A 2 39.61 -62.15 -5.17
C ARG A 2 40.13 -61.20 -4.08
N SER A 3 40.20 -59.89 -4.39
CA SER A 3 39.76 -58.79 -3.50
C SER A 3 39.86 -57.46 -4.28
N LEU A 4 38.80 -57.04 -4.98
CA LEU A 4 37.80 -56.04 -4.57
C LEU A 4 38.35 -54.61 -4.40
N ALA A 5 38.08 -53.80 -5.43
CA ALA A 5 38.24 -52.36 -5.45
C ALA A 5 37.36 -51.67 -4.38
N ALA A 6 37.94 -50.72 -3.65
CA ALA A 6 37.20 -49.83 -2.77
C ALA A 6 37.09 -48.45 -3.43
N VAL A 7 36.06 -48.30 -4.24
CA VAL A 7 35.58 -47.01 -4.74
C VAL A 7 35.07 -46.20 -3.53
N SER A 8 35.75 -45.10 -3.24
CA SER A 8 35.35 -44.18 -2.17
C SER A 8 34.68 -42.96 -2.80
N PHE A 9 33.38 -43.03 -3.08
CA PHE A 9 32.58 -41.84 -3.37
C PHE A 9 32.02 -41.30 -2.06
N THR A 10 32.55 -40.17 -1.62
CA THR A 10 32.01 -39.38 -0.51
C THR A 10 30.78 -38.61 -1.01
N PRO A 11 29.56 -38.86 -0.52
CA PRO A 11 28.44 -37.97 -0.80
C PRO A 11 28.61 -36.71 0.06
N LEU A 12 28.93 -35.60 -0.60
CA LEU A 12 28.87 -34.27 0.00
C LEU A 12 27.41 -33.99 0.35
N ALA A 13 27.09 -34.03 1.65
CA ALA A 13 25.78 -33.72 2.17
C ALA A 13 25.41 -32.26 1.86
N VAL A 14 24.46 -32.05 0.95
CA VAL A 14 23.85 -30.75 0.72
C VAL A 14 22.94 -30.46 1.91
N VAL A 15 23.46 -29.72 2.89
CA VAL A 15 22.66 -29.19 4.00
C VAL A 15 21.80 -28.06 3.43
N LEU A 16 20.53 -28.37 3.18
CA LEU A 16 19.52 -27.39 2.83
C LEU A 16 19.19 -26.59 4.11
N VAL A 17 19.87 -25.46 4.31
CA VAL A 17 19.50 -24.50 5.37
C VAL A 17 18.22 -23.80 4.92
N VAL A 18 17.08 -24.33 5.34
CA VAL A 18 15.81 -23.60 5.27
C VAL A 18 15.86 -22.57 6.39
N ALA A 19 16.43 -21.40 6.11
CA ALA A 19 16.35 -20.25 6.98
C ALA A 19 14.87 -19.85 7.08
N GLY A 20 14.23 -20.23 8.20
CA GLY A 20 12.88 -19.80 8.52
C GLY A 20 12.83 -18.28 8.48
N ALA A 21 12.01 -17.73 7.58
CA ALA A 21 11.69 -16.31 7.57
C ALA A 21 10.95 -15.99 8.88
N ALA A 22 11.71 -15.53 9.87
CA ALA A 22 11.16 -14.88 11.04
C ALA A 22 10.31 -13.72 10.53
N SER A 23 8.99 -13.89 10.57
CA SER A 23 8.07 -12.79 10.30
C SER A 23 8.30 -11.78 11.40
N ALA A 24 9.09 -10.75 11.12
CA ALA A 24 9.19 -9.57 11.96
C ALA A 24 7.77 -9.06 12.13
N ARG A 25 7.20 -9.26 13.33
CA ARG A 25 5.94 -8.61 13.69
C ARG A 25 6.26 -7.14 13.76
N PHE A 26 5.80 -6.39 12.76
CA PHE A 26 5.87 -4.95 12.75
C PHE A 26 5.03 -4.46 13.94
N VAL A 27 5.70 -3.95 14.95
CA VAL A 27 5.05 -3.26 16.07
C VAL A 27 4.65 -1.89 15.54
N ASP A 28 3.36 -1.57 15.60
CA ASP A 28 2.86 -0.29 15.14
C ASP A 28 3.53 0.84 15.93
N PRO A 29 4.18 1.82 15.26
CA PRO A 29 4.70 2.99 15.94
C PRO A 29 3.52 3.83 16.47
N PRO A 30 3.70 4.50 17.63
CA PRO A 30 2.66 5.34 18.22
C PRO A 30 2.24 6.45 17.25
N ASP A 31 0.94 6.80 17.27
CA ASP A 31 0.31 7.80 16.39
C ASP A 31 1.01 9.17 16.37
N SER A 32 1.85 9.46 17.37
CA SER A 32 2.68 10.66 17.50
C SER A 32 3.73 10.84 16.40
N ASP A 33 4.09 9.79 15.64
CA ASP A 33 5.09 9.87 14.57
C ASP A 33 4.52 10.27 13.21
N VAL A 34 3.19 10.41 13.09
CA VAL A 34 2.57 10.94 11.87
C VAL A 34 2.66 12.47 11.91
N PRO A 35 3.35 13.13 10.95
CA PRO A 35 3.44 14.58 10.96
C PRO A 35 2.04 15.20 10.91
N ALA A 36 1.77 16.06 11.89
CA ALA A 36 0.47 16.63 12.25
C ALA A 36 -0.28 17.45 11.17
N ARG A 37 0.11 17.37 9.88
CA ARG A 37 -0.48 18.19 8.81
C ARG A 37 -0.60 17.47 7.47
N THR A 38 -0.91 16.17 7.43
CA THR A 38 -1.41 15.62 6.17
C THR A 38 -2.87 16.04 6.02
N HIS A 39 -3.14 17.01 5.13
CA HIS A 39 -4.46 17.58 4.94
C HIS A 39 -5.34 16.66 4.07
N PRO A 40 -6.39 16.02 4.62
CA PRO A 40 -7.25 15.11 3.87
C PRO A 40 -7.77 15.68 2.54
N PRO A 41 -8.12 16.98 2.41
CA PRO A 41 -8.53 17.54 1.13
C PRO A 41 -7.48 17.47 0.03
N GLN A 42 -6.19 17.61 0.37
CA GLN A 42 -5.11 17.50 -0.61
C GLN A 42 -4.95 16.06 -1.10
N ILE A 43 -5.01 15.09 -0.18
CA ILE A 43 -4.97 13.66 -0.53
C ILE A 43 -6.18 13.28 -1.39
N GLY A 44 -7.36 13.80 -1.07
CA GLY A 44 -8.58 13.57 -1.86
C GLY A 44 -8.47 14.10 -3.29
N ARG A 45 -7.91 15.30 -3.48
CA ARG A 45 -7.64 15.87 -4.81
C ARG A 45 -6.62 15.04 -5.59
N PHE A 46 -5.54 14.62 -4.92
CA PHE A 46 -4.56 13.70 -5.51
C PHE A 46 -5.22 12.41 -6.00
N ALA A 47 -6.06 11.78 -5.17
CA ALA A 47 -6.74 10.55 -5.54
C ALA A 47 -7.66 10.72 -6.77
N VAL A 48 -8.44 11.79 -6.82
CA VAL A 48 -9.31 12.09 -7.97
C VAL A 48 -8.49 12.32 -9.25
N LEU A 49 -7.38 13.06 -9.15
CA LEU A 49 -6.49 13.29 -10.28
C LEU A 49 -5.91 11.98 -10.83
N VAL A 50 -5.32 11.16 -9.96
CA VAL A 50 -4.73 9.87 -10.37
C VAL A 50 -5.79 8.92 -10.93
N TYR A 51 -6.99 8.88 -10.34
CA TYR A 51 -8.09 8.09 -10.87
C TYR A 51 -8.49 8.52 -12.28
N ASN A 52 -8.67 9.83 -12.50
CA ASN A 52 -9.00 10.38 -13.82
C ASN A 52 -7.95 10.04 -14.86
N LEU A 53 -6.66 10.19 -14.54
CA LEU A 53 -5.55 9.83 -15.43
C LEU A 53 -5.53 8.34 -15.76
N ASN A 54 -5.80 7.47 -14.78
CA ASN A 54 -5.72 6.02 -14.96
C ASN A 54 -6.97 5.41 -15.62
N ARG A 55 -8.12 6.08 -15.55
CA ARG A 55 -9.41 5.56 -16.04
C ARG A 55 -10.03 6.38 -17.17
N ASP A 56 -9.33 7.40 -17.65
CA ASP A 56 -9.86 8.40 -18.59
C ASP A 56 -11.21 8.99 -18.12
N ALA A 57 -11.32 9.22 -16.81
CA ALA A 57 -12.52 9.76 -16.18
C ALA A 57 -12.42 11.29 -16.03
N LYS A 58 -13.57 11.94 -15.81
CA LYS A 58 -13.66 13.41 -15.65
C LYS A 58 -14.34 13.80 -14.33
N LEU A 59 -13.93 13.15 -13.24
CA LEU A 59 -14.46 13.45 -11.91
C LEU A 59 -13.88 14.77 -11.39
N LYS A 60 -14.72 15.59 -10.76
CA LYS A 60 -14.35 16.83 -10.07
C LYS A 60 -14.39 16.60 -8.57
N TYR A 61 -13.29 16.88 -7.87
CA TYR A 61 -13.25 16.79 -6.42
C TYR A 61 -14.24 17.78 -5.79
N VAL A 62 -15.10 17.30 -4.87
CA VAL A 62 -16.07 18.11 -4.13
C VAL A 62 -15.65 18.24 -2.67
N GLY A 63 -15.28 17.12 -2.03
CA GLY A 63 -14.98 17.11 -0.61
C GLY A 63 -14.43 15.78 -0.13
N VAL A 64 -14.07 15.73 1.15
CA VAL A 64 -13.59 14.52 1.82
C VAL A 64 -14.23 14.44 3.20
N SER A 65 -14.56 13.23 3.62
CA SER A 65 -15.10 12.91 4.93
C SER A 65 -14.53 11.57 5.42
N ASN A 66 -14.78 11.25 6.69
CA ASN A 66 -14.40 9.98 7.31
C ASN A 66 -12.95 9.57 7.03
N SER A 67 -12.02 10.51 7.23
CA SER A 67 -10.60 10.31 6.98
C SER A 67 -9.91 9.72 8.19
N ASN A 68 -9.45 8.48 8.06
CA ASN A 68 -8.61 7.79 9.03
C ASN A 68 -7.25 7.49 8.41
N HIS A 69 -6.23 7.33 9.23
CA HIS A 69 -4.90 6.96 8.77
C HIS A 69 -4.23 6.08 9.79
N HIS A 70 -3.30 5.25 9.33
CA HIS A 70 -2.47 4.41 10.18
C HIS A 70 -1.13 4.12 9.48
N PRO A 71 -0.07 3.79 10.24
CA PRO A 71 1.18 3.29 9.70
C PRO A 71 0.95 2.05 8.81
N TYR A 72 1.65 1.98 7.68
CA TYR A 72 1.57 0.84 6.77
C TYR A 72 2.79 0.77 5.85
N GLN A 73 3.52 -0.36 5.84
CA GLN A 73 4.64 -0.63 4.92
C GLN A 73 5.66 0.52 4.80
N GLY A 74 6.12 1.07 5.92
CA GLY A 74 7.12 2.16 5.93
C GLY A 74 6.60 3.54 5.50
N GLY A 75 5.29 3.67 5.27
CA GLY A 75 4.60 4.93 5.05
C GLY A 75 3.31 5.00 5.87
N VAL A 76 2.38 5.82 5.41
CA VAL A 76 1.06 5.99 6.02
C VAL A 76 0.00 5.61 5.00
N ARG A 77 -0.96 4.77 5.41
CA ARG A 77 -2.15 4.47 4.63
C ARG A 77 -3.29 5.37 5.13
N TYR A 78 -3.87 6.11 4.19
CA TYR A 78 -5.01 7.00 4.39
C TYR A 78 -6.25 6.33 3.80
N LYS A 79 -7.25 6.08 4.65
CA LYS A 79 -8.58 5.63 4.25
C LYS A 79 -9.55 6.79 4.41
N MET A 80 -10.24 7.14 3.34
CA MET A 80 -11.15 8.29 3.34
C MET A 80 -12.34 8.06 2.43
N VAL A 81 -13.41 8.81 2.67
CA VAL A 81 -14.55 8.92 1.75
C VAL A 81 -14.39 10.22 0.97
N VAL A 82 -14.17 10.11 -0.33
CA VAL A 82 -14.07 11.24 -1.25
C VAL A 82 -15.39 11.43 -1.96
N THR A 83 -15.93 12.64 -1.91
CA THR A 83 -17.07 13.03 -2.75
C THR A 83 -16.53 13.67 -4.02
N ALA A 84 -16.97 13.16 -5.17
CA ALA A 84 -16.61 13.70 -6.47
C ALA A 84 -17.83 13.78 -7.38
N ALA A 85 -17.89 14.81 -8.20
CA ALA A 85 -18.96 15.04 -9.16
C ALA A 85 -18.53 14.65 -10.57
N ASP A 86 -19.41 14.00 -11.33
CA ASP A 86 -19.17 13.74 -12.75
C ASP A 86 -19.54 14.94 -13.64
N ALA A 87 -19.53 14.75 -14.95
CA ALA A 87 -19.86 15.80 -15.92
C ALA A 87 -21.31 16.31 -15.80
N SER A 88 -22.22 15.51 -15.23
CA SER A 88 -23.61 15.88 -14.96
C SER A 88 -23.79 16.65 -13.65
N ALA A 89 -22.69 16.95 -12.95
CA ALA A 89 -22.66 17.53 -11.60
C ALA A 89 -23.27 16.63 -10.50
N ALA A 90 -23.56 15.36 -10.81
CA ALA A 90 -24.02 14.40 -9.83
C ALA A 90 -22.88 14.02 -8.88
N ALA A 91 -23.02 14.36 -7.59
CA ALA A 91 -22.04 14.03 -6.56
C ALA A 91 -22.19 12.57 -6.13
N THR A 92 -21.09 11.81 -6.22
CA THR A 92 -20.99 10.43 -5.77
C THR A 92 -19.89 10.29 -4.71
N GLN A 93 -20.10 9.41 -3.73
CA GLN A 93 -19.10 9.09 -2.72
C GLN A 93 -18.28 7.87 -3.11
N TYR A 94 -16.99 7.92 -2.81
CA TYR A 94 -16.02 6.89 -3.12
C TYR A 94 -15.20 6.56 -1.88
N GLN A 95 -15.04 5.28 -1.56
CA GLN A 95 -14.04 4.81 -0.63
C GLN A 95 -12.69 4.86 -1.34
N VAL A 96 -11.74 5.56 -0.73
CA VAL A 96 -10.41 5.78 -1.28
C VAL A 96 -9.36 5.32 -0.30
N LEU A 97 -8.38 4.57 -0.81
CA LEU A 97 -7.16 4.21 -0.11
C LEU A 97 -5.97 4.83 -0.82
N VAL A 98 -5.22 5.64 -0.10
CA VAL A 98 -3.95 6.21 -0.57
C VAL A 98 -2.86 5.78 0.38
N TRP A 99 -1.71 5.41 -0.15
CA TRP A 99 -0.50 5.23 0.62
C TRP A 99 0.51 6.30 0.25
N GLY A 100 1.25 6.81 1.23
CA GLY A 100 2.37 7.68 0.93
C GLY A 100 3.30 7.86 2.11
N ILE A 101 4.51 8.32 1.81
CA ILE A 101 5.53 8.65 2.80
C ILE A 101 5.53 10.17 2.96
N PRO A 102 5.13 10.70 4.13
CA PRO A 102 5.11 12.14 4.36
C PRO A 102 6.47 12.80 4.10
N ARG A 103 6.45 14.04 3.59
CA ARG A 103 7.63 14.82 3.20
C ARG A 103 8.46 14.22 2.06
N THR A 104 7.94 13.23 1.34
CA THR A 104 8.53 12.74 0.10
C THR A 104 7.50 12.80 -1.03
N TYR A 105 7.95 12.47 -2.24
CA TYR A 105 7.10 12.37 -3.43
C TYR A 105 6.52 10.96 -3.64
N GLN A 106 6.77 10.03 -2.72
CA GLN A 106 6.28 8.65 -2.83
C GLN A 106 4.83 8.59 -2.34
N TRP A 107 3.90 8.69 -3.28
CA TRP A 107 2.45 8.61 -3.04
C TRP A 107 1.79 7.74 -4.10
N MET A 108 0.83 6.91 -3.68
CA MET A 108 0.16 5.97 -4.56
C MET A 108 -1.31 5.86 -4.21
N LEU A 109 -2.16 5.95 -5.23
CA LEU A 109 -3.56 5.57 -5.13
C LEU A 109 -3.66 4.04 -5.17
N LEU A 110 -4.12 3.45 -4.07
CA LEU A 110 -4.27 1.99 -3.95
C LEU A 110 -5.66 1.54 -4.37
N GLU A 111 -6.69 2.28 -3.95
CA GLU A 111 -8.09 1.94 -4.24
C GLU A 111 -8.91 3.22 -4.44
N PHE A 112 -9.85 3.15 -5.39
CA PHE A 112 -10.86 4.17 -5.63
C PHE A 112 -12.15 3.45 -6.03
N LYS A 113 -13.02 3.23 -5.05
CA LYS A 113 -14.23 2.40 -5.20
C LYS A 113 -15.48 3.21 -4.88
N LYS A 114 -16.46 3.21 -5.78
CA LYS A 114 -17.77 3.84 -5.53
C LYS A 114 -18.45 3.18 -4.32
N ILE A 115 -19.00 4.00 -3.42
CA ILE A 115 -19.85 3.55 -2.30
C ILE A 115 -21.29 3.50 -2.85
N ASN A 116 -21.94 2.35 -2.67
CA ASN A 116 -23.33 2.15 -3.03
C ASN A 116 -24.25 2.46 -1.85
#